data_AF-A0A7K6KET9-F1
#
_entry.id   AF-A0A7K6KET9-F1
#
_cell.length_a   1.000
_cell.length_b   1.000
_cell.length_c   1.000
_cell.angle_alpha   90.00
_cell.angle_beta   90.00
_cell.angle_gamma   90.00
#
_symmetry.space_group_name_H-M   'P 1'
#
loop_
_entity.id
_entity.type
_entity.pdbx_description
1 polymer ?
#
loop_
_entity_poly.entity_id
_entity_poly.type
_entity_poly.pdbx_seq_one_letter_code
_entity_poly.pdbx_strand_id
1 'polypeptide(L)' 'PPVSPRATGVPTCPRCPHVSLVSPRCPSYVEGIVALFYAEDKDVAEDEELQDWVGEIFTYGVLGNEKTGRGHRG' A
#
# COMPACT_ATOMS: atom_id res chain seq x y z
N PRO A 1 -36.35 17.21 -16.19
CA PRO A 1 -36.30 15.77 -15.83
C PRO A 1 -37.01 14.92 -16.91
N PRO A 2 -36.73 13.62 -17.08
CA PRO A 2 -36.04 12.71 -16.17
C PRO A 2 -34.57 12.42 -16.54
N VAL A 3 -33.78 12.10 -15.52
CA VAL A 3 -32.41 11.60 -15.64
C VAL A 3 -32.44 10.10 -15.98
N SER A 4 -31.69 9.67 -17.00
CA SER A 4 -31.42 8.24 -17.27
C SER A 4 -30.00 7.90 -16.82
N PRO A 5 -29.77 6.71 -16.21
CA PRO A 5 -28.59 6.45 -15.42
C PRO A 5 -27.36 6.19 -16.28
N ARG A 6 -26.27 6.84 -15.86
CA ARG A 6 -24.86 6.59 -16.11
C ARG A 6 -24.55 5.22 -16.74
N ALA A 7 -24.23 5.20 -18.04
CA ALA A 7 -23.60 4.05 -18.68
C ALA A 7 -22.13 3.94 -18.23
N THR A 8 -21.87 3.24 -17.14
CA THR A 8 -20.52 2.86 -16.72
C THR A 8 -20.06 1.64 -17.52
N GLY A 9 -19.45 1.87 -18.68
CA GLY A 9 -18.66 0.86 -19.38
C GLY A 9 -17.18 1.06 -19.04
N VAL A 10 -16.64 0.28 -18.10
CA VAL A 10 -15.18 0.19 -17.91
C VAL A 10 -14.69 -0.99 -18.78
N PRO A 11 -13.71 -0.81 -19.68
CA PRO A 11 -13.19 -1.92 -20.47
C PRO A 11 -12.46 -2.91 -19.55
N THR A 12 -12.86 -4.17 -19.58
CA THR A 12 -12.22 -5.23 -18.80
C THR A 12 -10.90 -5.65 -19.45
N CYS A 13 -9.83 -5.70 -18.65
CA CYS A 13 -8.52 -6.18 -19.07
C CYS A 13 -8.55 -7.72 -19.20
N PRO A 14 -8.27 -8.32 -20.37
CA PRO A 14 -8.45 -9.77 -20.59
C PRO A 14 -7.44 -10.66 -19.83
N ARG A 15 -6.46 -10.09 -19.13
CA ARG A 15 -5.40 -10.85 -18.42
C ARG A 15 -5.67 -11.15 -16.95
N CYS A 16 -6.82 -10.76 -16.40
CA CYS A 16 -7.10 -10.91 -14.97
C CYS A 16 -8.53 -11.49 -14.71
N PRO A 17 -8.76 -12.80 -14.92
CA PRO A 17 -10.11 -13.36 -14.78
C PRO A 17 -10.49 -13.82 -13.35
N HIS A 18 -9.63 -13.66 -12.33
CA HIS A 18 -9.91 -14.18 -10.98
C HIS A 18 -9.64 -13.21 -9.82
N VAL A 19 -9.59 -11.89 -10.07
CA VAL A 19 -9.48 -10.90 -8.98
C VAL A 19 -10.47 -9.77 -9.20
N SER A 20 -11.72 -10.13 -9.41
CA SER A 20 -12.82 -9.17 -9.51
C SER A 20 -13.59 -9.14 -8.20
N LEU A 21 -13.04 -8.47 -7.18
CA LEU A 21 -13.80 -7.82 -6.09
C LEU A 21 -12.91 -6.99 -5.13
N VAL A 22 -11.86 -6.29 -5.61
CA VAL A 22 -11.19 -5.29 -4.78
C VAL A 22 -10.97 -4.00 -5.55
N SER A 23 -11.96 -3.10 -5.52
CA SER A 23 -11.83 -1.62 -5.58
C SER A 23 -13.24 -0.97 -5.63
N PRO A 24 -13.55 0.22 -5.06
CA PRO A 24 -12.77 1.17 -4.24
C PRO A 24 -13.45 1.49 -2.87
N ARG A 25 -12.68 1.87 -1.84
CA ARG A 25 -13.15 2.27 -0.48
C ARG A 25 -13.56 1.14 0.50
N CYS A 26 -12.79 0.07 0.55
CA CYS A 26 -12.41 -0.39 1.86
C CYS A 26 -11.05 0.27 2.12
N PRO A 27 -10.87 1.08 3.18
CA PRO A 27 -9.51 1.34 3.65
C PRO A 27 -8.86 -0.03 3.75
N SER A 28 -7.70 -0.21 3.13
CA SER A 28 -7.02 -1.52 3.17
C SER A 28 -6.98 -1.97 4.64
N TYR A 29 -7.02 -3.27 4.95
CA TYR A 29 -7.05 -3.73 6.35
C TYR A 29 -6.05 -2.99 7.24
N VAL A 30 -4.86 -2.69 6.70
CA VAL A 30 -3.83 -1.85 7.32
C VAL A 30 -4.31 -0.42 7.60
N GLU A 31 -4.89 0.27 6.63
CA GLU A 31 -5.46 1.61 6.81
C GLU A 31 -6.56 1.63 7.89
N GLY A 32 -7.40 0.59 7.93
CA GLY A 32 -8.41 0.44 8.98
C GLY A 32 -7.81 0.24 10.37
N ILE A 33 -6.71 -0.51 10.48
CA ILE A 33 -5.98 -0.69 11.75
C ILE A 33 -5.26 0.61 12.13
N VAL A 34 -4.53 1.25 11.22
CA VAL A 34 -3.78 2.50 11.46
C VAL A 34 -4.71 3.59 11.98
N ALA A 35 -5.90 3.74 11.40
CA ALA A 35 -6.88 4.74 11.82
C ALA A 35 -7.45 4.50 13.25
N LEU A 36 -7.23 3.32 13.86
CA LEU A 36 -7.61 3.07 15.26
C LEU A 36 -6.57 3.59 16.26
N PHE A 37 -5.31 3.74 15.83
CA PHE A 37 -4.18 4.10 16.70
C PHE A 37 -3.64 5.51 16.43
N TYR A 38 -3.79 6.01 15.21
CA TYR A 38 -3.29 7.32 14.79
C TYR A 38 -4.42 8.13 14.15
N ALA A 39 -4.72 9.30 14.70
CA ALA A 39 -5.82 10.15 14.25
C ALA A 39 -5.39 11.09 13.12
N GLU A 40 -4.13 11.51 13.14
CA GLU A 40 -3.52 12.35 12.11
C GLU A 40 -2.09 11.91 11.77
N ASP A 41 -1.59 12.36 10.61
CA ASP A 41 -0.23 12.06 10.14
C ASP A 41 0.86 12.46 11.15
N LYS A 42 0.58 13.48 11.96
CA LYS A 42 1.48 13.94 13.00
C LYS A 42 1.70 12.88 14.08
N ASP A 43 0.66 12.14 14.47
CA ASP A 43 0.77 11.09 15.49
C ASP A 43 1.71 9.97 15.02
N VAL A 44 1.71 9.68 13.71
CA VAL A 44 2.62 8.70 13.08
C VAL A 44 4.05 9.24 13.03
N ALA A 45 4.21 10.55 12.79
CA ALA A 45 5.52 11.19 12.68
C ALA A 45 6.23 11.35 14.03
N GLU A 46 5.47 11.51 15.12
CA GLU A 46 6.00 11.67 16.48
C GLU A 46 6.22 10.33 17.22
N ASP A 47 5.83 9.20 16.63
CA ASP A 47 6.05 7.86 17.21
C ASP A 47 7.50 7.39 17.02
N GLU A 48 8.34 7.62 18.04
CA GLU A 48 9.76 7.27 18.04
C GLU A 48 10.01 5.78 17.79
N GLU A 49 9.20 4.88 18.38
CA GLU A 49 9.37 3.43 18.22
C GLU A 49 9.09 3.00 16.77
N LEU A 50 8.03 3.57 16.17
CA LEU A 50 7.71 3.32 14.77
C LEU A 50 8.80 3.86 13.83
N GLN A 51 9.32 5.07 14.07
CA GLN A 51 10.39 5.64 13.26
C GLN A 51 11.69 4.84 13.38
N ASP A 52 12.04 4.38 14.57
CA ASP A 52 13.21 3.51 14.79
C ASP A 52 13.05 2.18 14.03
N TRP A 53 11.89 1.54 14.11
CA TRP A 53 11.59 0.31 13.37
C TRP A 53 11.71 0.50 11.84
N VAL A 54 11.19 1.61 11.31
CA VAL A 54 11.38 1.97 9.89
C VAL A 54 12.87 2.17 9.56
N GLY A 55 13.62 2.84 10.44
CA GLY A 55 15.05 3.04 10.32
C GLY A 55 15.84 1.73 10.26
N GLU A 56 15.48 0.74 11.08
CA GLU A 56 16.07 -0.60 11.08
C GLU A 56 15.84 -1.32 9.74
N ILE A 57 14.62 -1.23 9.18
CA ILE A 57 14.32 -1.82 7.87
C ILE A 57 15.22 -1.23 6.79
N PHE A 58 15.37 0.10 6.75
CA PHE A 58 16.24 0.73 5.77
C PHE A 58 17.70 0.34 5.97
N THR A 59 18.17 0.37 7.22
CA THR A 59 19.59 0.12 7.55
C THR A 59 19.99 -1.33 7.32
N TYR A 60 19.20 -2.29 7.82
CA TYR A 60 19.56 -3.70 7.82
C TYR A 60 18.86 -4.49 6.70
N GLY A 61 17.63 -4.13 6.36
CA GLY A 61 16.83 -4.82 5.34
C GLY A 61 17.09 -4.35 3.91
N VAL A 62 17.34 -3.05 3.69
CA VAL A 62 17.50 -2.48 2.35
C VAL A 62 18.97 -2.17 2.04
N LEU A 63 19.60 -1.30 2.83
CA LEU A 63 20.99 -0.88 2.65
C LEU A 63 21.98 -1.98 3.09
N GLY A 64 21.63 -2.75 4.12
CA GLY A 64 22.35 -3.96 4.50
C GLY A 64 22.44 -5.01 3.38
N ASN A 65 21.56 -4.91 2.37
CA ASN A 65 21.55 -5.77 1.18
C ASN A 65 22.38 -5.24 -0.01
N GLU A 66 23.01 -4.06 0.08
CA GLU A 66 23.90 -3.55 -0.98
C GLU A 66 25.14 -4.43 -1.21
N LYS A 67 25.49 -5.28 -0.23
CA LYS A 67 26.57 -6.29 -0.36
C LYS A 67 26.12 -7.60 -1.00
N THR A 68 24.82 -7.89 -1.04
CA THR A 68 24.27 -9.04 -1.78
C THR A 68 23.93 -8.56 -3.18
N GLY A 69 24.99 -8.45 -3.99
CA GLY A 69 24.87 -8.16 -5.40
C GLY A 69 23.91 -9.13 -6.05
N ARG A 70 22.70 -8.66 -6.38
CA ARG A 70 21.86 -9.28 -7.41
C ARG A 70 22.52 -8.95 -8.75
N GLY A 71 23.63 -9.64 -9.01
CA GLY A 71 24.58 -9.34 -10.07
C GLY A 71 25.71 -10.37 -10.12
N HIS A 72 25.35 -11.66 -10.23
CA HIS A 72 26.26 -12.67 -10.77
C HIS A 72 25.57 -13.34 -11.95
N ARG A 73 25.59 -12.65 -13.11
CA ARG A 73 25.50 -13.31 -14.41
C ARG A 73 26.95 -13.48 -14.87
N GLY A 74 27.49 -14.66 -14.59
CA GLY A 74 28.77 -15.18 -15.07
C GLY A 74 28.57 -16.66 -15.30
#